data_AF-A0A9Q8Z5C5-F1
#
_entry.id   AF-A0A9Q8Z5C5-F1
#
_cell.length_a   1.000
_cell.length_b   1.000
_cell.length_c   1.000
_cell.angle_alpha   90.00
_cell.angle_beta   90.00
_cell.angle_gamma   90.00
#
_symmetry.space_group_name_H-M   'P 1'
#
loop_
_entity.id
_entity.type
_entity.pdbx_description
1 polymer ?
#
loop_
_entity_poly.entity_id
_entity_poly.type
_entity_poly.pdbx_seq_one_letter_code
_entity_poly.pdbx_strand_id
1 'polypeptide(L)' 'MPPPLDDLLLSLQTSLRNALATFGAGSTQYRNIKLMVDEHMAKLAMEGLSLTSGEAQKVDGDVCMD' A
#
# COMPACT_ATOMS: atom_id res chain seq x y z
N MET A 1 10.97 -5.29 10.82
CA MET A 1 10.02 -5.87 9.85
C MET A 1 9.42 -4.69 9.09
N PRO A 2 9.41 -4.68 7.75
CA PRO A 2 8.71 -3.65 7.00
C PRO A 2 7.24 -3.59 7.44
N PRO A 3 6.57 -2.44 7.35
CA PRO A 3 5.14 -2.41 7.58
C PRO A 3 4.44 -3.39 6.63
N PRO A 4 3.38 -4.10 7.07
CA PRO A 4 2.72 -5.16 6.27
C PRO A 4 2.24 -4.72 4.88
N LEU A 5 2.05 -3.42 4.71
CA LEU A 5 1.63 -2.74 3.50
C LEU A 5 2.74 -2.74 2.42
N ASP A 6 3.99 -2.57 2.86
CA ASP A 6 5.16 -2.61 1.98
C ASP A 6 5.41 -4.02 1.45
N ASP A 7 5.14 -5.05 2.26
CA ASP A 7 5.30 -6.46 1.86
C ASP A 7 4.31 -6.86 0.76
N LEU A 8 3.06 -6.37 0.83
CA LEU A 8 2.06 -6.61 -0.21
C LEU A 8 2.42 -5.88 -1.51
N LEU A 9 2.75 -4.59 -1.43
CA LEU A 9 3.14 -3.81 -2.62
C LEU A 9 4.37 -4.41 -3.30
N LEU A 10 5.38 -4.81 -2.52
CA LEU A 10 6.59 -5.47 -3.04
C LEU A 10 6.26 -6.80 -3.74
N SER A 11 5.34 -7.58 -3.16
CA SER A 11 4.88 -8.84 -3.75
C SER A 11 4.16 -8.61 -5.08
N LEU A 12 3.25 -7.64 -5.15
CA LEU A 12 2.52 -7.30 -6.37
C LEU A 12 3.46 -6.77 -7.46
N GLN A 13 4.39 -5.88 -7.13
CA GLN A 13 5.38 -5.36 -8.08
C GLN A 13 6.31 -6.48 -8.60
N THR A 14 6.69 -7.42 -7.75
CA THR A 14 7.50 -8.58 -8.16
C THR A 14 6.71 -9.48 -9.11
N SER A 15 5.45 -9.78 -8.79
CA SER A 15 4.54 -10.51 -9.67
C SER A 15 4.36 -9.82 -11.03
N LEU A 16 4.25 -8.48 -11.04
CA LEU A 16 4.14 -7.69 -12.27
C LEU A 16 5.37 -7.81 -13.16
N ARG A 17 6.59 -7.72 -12.59
CA ARG A 17 7.83 -7.91 -13.35
C ARG A 17 7.95 -9.33 -13.91
N ASN A 18 7.55 -10.33 -13.13
CA ASN A 18 7.53 -11.72 -13.57
C ASN A 18 6.54 -11.92 -14.73
N ALA A 19 5.32 -11.39 -14.60
CA ALA A 19 4.31 -11.47 -15.66
C ALA A 19 4.74 -10.74 -16.93
N LEU A 20 5.44 -9.60 -16.81
CA LEU A 20 6.01 -8.88 -17.94
C LEU A 20 7.05 -9.74 -18.67
N ALA A 21 7.96 -10.37 -17.93
CA ALA A 21 9.02 -11.20 -18.49
C ALA A 21 8.48 -12.47 -19.16
N THR A 22 7.44 -13.08 -18.60
CA THR A 22 6.88 -14.35 -19.12
C THR A 22 5.85 -14.15 -20.23
N PHE A 23 4.94 -13.18 -20.09
CA PHE A 23 3.77 -13.04 -20.98
C PHE A 23 3.80 -11.76 -21.83
N GLY A 24 4.64 -10.78 -21.48
CA GLY A 24 4.72 -9.49 -22.16
C GLY A 24 3.63 -8.50 -21.75
N ALA A 25 3.85 -7.22 -22.08
CA ALA A 25 2.99 -6.10 -21.68
C ALA A 25 1.58 -6.14 -22.29
N GLY A 26 1.40 -6.85 -23.41
CA GLY A 26 0.11 -7.03 -24.08
C GLY A 26 -0.80 -8.06 -23.42
N SER A 27 -0.26 -8.91 -22.55
CA SER A 27 -0.99 -10.03 -21.96
C SER A 27 -2.06 -9.58 -20.96
N THR A 28 -3.15 -10.34 -20.89
CA THR A 28 -4.19 -10.15 -19.87
C THR A 28 -3.63 -10.33 -18.46
N GLN A 29 -2.68 -11.25 -18.26
CA GLN A 29 -2.05 -11.49 -16.96
C GLN A 29 -1.30 -10.24 -16.48
N TYR A 30 -0.44 -9.67 -17.33
CA TYR A 30 0.29 -8.44 -17.00
C TYR A 30 -0.67 -7.28 -16.71
N ARG A 31 -1.69 -7.08 -17.56
CA ARG A 31 -2.67 -5.99 -17.41
C ARG A 31 -3.48 -6.11 -16.12
N ASN A 32 -3.91 -7.30 -15.75
CA ASN A 32 -4.66 -7.52 -14.52
C ASN A 32 -3.81 -7.21 -13.28
N ILE A 33 -2.56 -7.70 -13.24
CA ILE A 33 -1.66 -7.42 -12.13
C ILE A 33 -1.32 -5.93 -12.07
N LYS A 34 -1.12 -5.28 -13.22
CA LYS A 34 -0.88 -3.83 -13.32
C LYS A 34 -2.02 -3.04 -12.66
N LEU A 35 -3.27 -3.38 -12.97
CA LEU A 35 -4.44 -2.73 -12.38
C LEU A 35 -4.48 -2.89 -10.85
N MET A 36 -4.15 -4.07 -10.33
CA MET A 36 -4.09 -4.29 -8.88
C MET A 36 -3.00 -3.44 -8.20
N VAL A 37 -1.82 -3.31 -8.83
CA VAL A 37 -0.74 -2.44 -8.33
C VAL A 37 -1.19 -0.98 -8.33
N ASP A 38 -1.77 -0.52 -9.44
CA ASP A 38 -2.23 0.87 -9.59
C ASP A 38 -3.34 1.19 -8.56
N GLU A 39 -4.31 0.28 -8.37
CA GLU A 39 -5.37 0.41 -7.36
C GLU A 39 -4.80 0.46 -5.94
N HIS A 40 -3.86 -0.43 -5.61
CA HIS A 40 -3.25 -0.45 -4.29
C HIS A 40 -2.49 0.85 -4.01
N MET A 41 -1.65 1.32 -4.95
CA MET A 41 -0.94 2.60 -4.84
C MET A 41 -1.90 3.79 -4.70
N ALA A 42 -3.02 3.79 -5.42
CA ALA A 42 -4.05 4.82 -5.27
C ALA A 42 -4.67 4.81 -3.87
N LYS A 43 -4.96 3.63 -3.30
CA LYS A 43 -5.44 3.51 -1.91
C LYS A 43 -4.43 4.04 -0.91
N LEU A 44 -3.14 3.69 -1.06
CA LEU A 44 -2.08 4.22 -0.20
C LEU A 44 -1.98 5.73 -0.24
N ALA A 45 -2.06 6.32 -1.43
CA ALA A 45 -2.06 7.76 -1.59
C ALA A 45 -3.29 8.40 -0.91
N MET A 46 -4.49 7.82 -1.07
CA MET A 46 -5.72 8.32 -0.43
C MET A 46 -5.68 8.20 1.11
N GLU A 47 -5.13 7.12 1.64
CA GLU A 47 -4.91 6.93 3.07
C GLU A 47 -3.90 7.95 3.61
N GLY A 48 -2.79 8.17 2.89
CA GLY A 48 -1.80 9.19 3.22
C GLY A 48 -2.38 10.62 3.22
N LEU A 49 -3.32 10.93 2.32
CA LEU A 49 -4.05 12.20 2.31
C LEU A 49 -5.05 12.30 3.46
N SER A 50 -5.76 11.20 3.78
CA SER A 50 -6.74 11.16 4.88
C SER A 50 -6.11 11.35 6.26
N LEU A 51 -4.85 10.94 6.44
CA LEU A 51 -4.08 11.14 7.68
C LEU A 51 -3.69 12.61 7.95
N THR A 52 -3.87 13.52 6.99
CA THR A 52 -3.58 14.96 7.17
C THR A 52 -4.79 15.79 7.61
N SER A 53 -5.98 15.19 7.72
CA SER A 53 -7.22 15.90 8.06
C SER A 53 -7.71 15.65 9.50
N GLY A 54 -6.88 15.07 10.38
CA GLY A 54 -7.33 14.66 11.71
C GLY A 54 -6.21 14.56 12.74
N GLU A 55 -5.44 15.63 12.95
CA GLU A 55 -4.74 15.79 14.22
C GLU A 55 -5.77 16.18 15.29
N ALA A 56 -6.40 15.17 15.88
CA ALA A 56 -7.14 15.28 17.13
C ALA A 56 -6.59 14.25 18.12
N GLN A 57 -5.48 14.66 18.76
CA GLN A 57 -5.22 14.51 20.19
C GLN A 57 -5.67 13.20 20.87
N LYS A 58 -4.70 12.32 21.14
CA LYS A 58 -4.66 11.56 22.40
C LYS A 58 -3.27 11.69 23.02
N VAL A 59 -3.12 12.73 23.83
CA VAL A 59 -2.17 12.75 24.93
C VAL A 59 -2.84 11.97 26.04
N ASP A 60 -2.52 10.69 26.19
CA ASP A 60 -2.87 9.94 27.40
C ASP A 60 -1.76 10.19 28.41
N GLY A 61 -1.99 11.22 29.22
CA GLY A 61 -1.13 11.59 30.33
C GLY A 61 -1.29 10.59 31.45
N ASP A 62 -0.20 9.92 31.77
CA ASP A 62 0.09 9.35 33.08
C ASP A 62 -0.10 10.44 34.15
N VAL A 63 -1.16 10.32 34.96
CA VAL A 63 -1.32 11.06 36.22
C VAL A 63 -1.68 10.03 37.28
N CYS A 64 -0.70 9.67 38.10
CA CYS A 64 -0.92 9.04 39.40
C CYS A 64 -1.71 10.01 40.30
N MET A 65 -2.72 9.52 41.01
CA MET A 65 -3.29 10.20 42.18
C MET A 65 -3.12 9.29 43.40
N ASP A 66 -2.51 9.86 44.45
CA ASP A 66 -2.31 9.31 45.79
C ASP A 66 -3.61 9.04 46.56
#